data_AF-A0A5R2NAM0-F1
#
_entry.id   AF-A0A5R2NAM0-F1
#
_cell.length_a   1.000
_cell.length_b   1.000
_cell.length_c   1.000
_cell.angle_alpha   90.00
_cell.angle_beta   90.00
_cell.angle_gamma   90.00
#
_symmetry.space_group_name_H-M   'P 1'
#
loop_
_entity.id
_entity.type
_entity.pdbx_description
1 polymer ?
#
loop_
_entity_poly.entity_id
_entity_poly.type
_entity_poly.pdbx_seq_one_letter_code
_entity_poly.pdbx_strand_id
1 'polypeptide(L)'
;VVPWVAQQMELVVRLLPGPIPDVLRVQFSDRPANGKVDRQETAMLNDLLRRRGFDALAVISDKPDEPGQRASMRLPDSRWAVLEIAHIDPPKREWLVLAGWLSLIVAGATAVSVYFTAVLIRPLEMLEATVSKIGSDGVLAPVPEVGSAEVKATAHALNQLSSRLKTAMESRMRLVAAAGHDLRTPMTRMRLRAEFLDEERDKWLHDLDELDRIADSAIRLVREEVNQDAVEPLDLEKMVRDISAEMATLGHSVSIGHLDKVSVRAGALGLRRALRNLIVNAATHGKACTVALDLACRRG
;
A
#
# COMPACT_ATOMS: atom_id res chain seq x y z
N VAL A 1 -49.97 15.48 -3.30
CA VAL A 1 -51.16 15.92 -2.53
C VAL A 1 -52.39 16.06 -3.43
N VAL A 2 -52.34 16.90 -4.48
CA VAL A 2 -53.49 17.17 -5.40
C VAL A 2 -54.23 15.92 -5.96
N PRO A 3 -53.57 14.83 -6.41
CA PRO A 3 -54.28 13.66 -6.94
C PRO A 3 -55.11 12.90 -5.89
N TRP A 4 -54.66 12.91 -4.63
CA TRP A 4 -55.37 12.30 -3.50
C TRP A 4 -56.61 13.13 -3.13
N VAL A 5 -56.49 14.46 -3.16
CA VAL A 5 -57.61 15.40 -2.94
C VAL A 5 -58.70 15.22 -3.99
N ALA A 6 -58.33 15.10 -5.27
CA ALA A 6 -59.27 14.86 -6.36
C ALA A 6 -60.08 13.57 -6.17
N GLN A 7 -59.45 12.50 -5.66
CA GLN A 7 -60.13 11.23 -5.38
C GLN A 7 -61.11 11.33 -4.21
N GLN A 8 -60.77 12.08 -3.16
CA GLN A 8 -61.69 12.32 -2.04
C GLN A 8 -62.90 13.13 -2.48
N MET A 9 -62.70 14.17 -3.29
CA MET A 9 -63.79 15.00 -3.84
C MET A 9 -64.73 14.22 -4.77
N GLU A 10 -64.19 13.34 -5.61
CA GLU A 10 -65.00 12.42 -6.43
C GLU A 10 -65.89 11.52 -5.57
N LEU A 11 -65.35 11.01 -4.46
CA LEU A 11 -66.08 10.14 -3.53
C LEU A 11 -67.25 10.91 -2.87
N VAL A 12 -67.03 12.17 -2.51
CA VAL A 12 -68.07 13.06 -1.96
C VAL A 12 -69.19 13.32 -2.98
N VAL A 13 -68.87 13.54 -4.26
CA VAL A 13 -69.89 13.77 -5.31
C VAL A 13 -70.70 12.50 -5.58
N ARG A 14 -70.07 11.33 -5.63
CA ARG A 14 -70.76 10.06 -5.87
C ARG A 14 -71.68 9.63 -4.73
N LEU A 15 -71.39 10.06 -3.50
CA LEU A 15 -72.18 9.69 -2.31
C LEU A 15 -73.44 10.55 -2.12
N LEU A 16 -73.58 11.68 -2.84
CA LEU A 16 -74.77 12.53 -2.77
C LEU A 16 -75.93 11.93 -3.60
N PRO A 17 -77.18 11.94 -3.10
CA PRO A 17 -77.69 12.64 -1.90
C PRO A 17 -77.63 11.83 -0.59
N GLY A 18 -76.86 10.74 -0.51
CA GLY A 18 -76.73 9.90 0.68
C GLY A 18 -75.87 10.49 1.81
N PRO A 19 -75.86 9.87 3.01
CA PRO A 19 -75.08 10.33 4.14
C PRO A 19 -73.57 10.18 3.87
N ILE A 20 -72.82 11.27 4.07
CA ILE A 20 -71.37 11.29 3.90
C ILE A 20 -70.72 10.77 5.20
N PRO A 21 -69.78 9.81 5.12
CA PRO A 21 -69.03 9.35 6.29
C PRO A 21 -68.27 10.48 6.99
N ASP A 22 -68.36 10.55 8.33
CA ASP A 22 -67.65 11.55 9.17
C ASP A 22 -66.12 11.56 8.97
N VAL A 23 -65.57 10.45 8.48
CA VAL A 23 -64.14 10.28 8.14
C VAL A 23 -63.69 11.28 7.07
N LEU A 24 -64.60 11.71 6.19
CA LEU A 24 -64.29 12.65 5.11
C LEU A 24 -64.23 14.12 5.58
N ARG A 25 -64.57 14.44 6.84
CA ARG A 25 -64.53 15.80 7.43
C ARG A 25 -64.98 16.91 6.45
N VAL A 26 -66.09 16.68 5.75
CA VAL A 26 -66.62 17.63 4.75
C VAL A 26 -67.56 18.61 5.44
N GLN A 27 -67.34 19.90 5.23
CA GLN A 27 -68.25 20.95 5.67
C GLN A 27 -68.91 21.59 4.45
N PHE A 28 -70.23 21.80 4.52
CA PHE A 28 -70.96 22.52 3.49
C PHE A 28 -71.04 24.01 3.84
N SER A 29 -70.72 24.87 2.88
CA SER A 29 -70.72 26.32 3.03
C SER A 29 -71.29 26.99 1.78
N ASP A 30 -71.84 28.20 1.92
CA ASP A 30 -72.33 28.99 0.78
C ASP A 30 -71.21 29.71 0.02
N ARG A 31 -69.98 29.67 0.56
CA ARG A 31 -68.79 30.30 -0.02
C ARG A 31 -67.61 29.33 0.00
N PRO A 32 -66.63 29.47 -0.93
CA PRO A 32 -65.39 28.72 -0.85
C PRO A 32 -64.65 29.05 0.46
N ALA A 33 -63.77 28.15 0.90
CA ALA A 33 -62.99 28.35 2.11
C ALA A 33 -62.18 29.66 2.07
N ASN A 34 -62.18 30.38 3.19
CA ASN A 34 -61.36 31.57 3.37
C ASN A 34 -59.88 31.17 3.40
N GLY A 35 -59.04 31.94 2.70
CA GLY A 35 -57.62 31.67 2.62
C GLY A 35 -56.99 32.25 1.37
N LYS A 36 -55.65 32.24 1.31
CA LYS A 36 -54.93 32.56 0.09
C LYS A 36 -55.11 31.40 -0.89
N VAL A 37 -55.64 31.67 -2.08
CA VAL A 37 -55.86 30.65 -3.10
C VAL A 37 -54.52 30.29 -3.74
N ASP A 38 -54.15 29.01 -3.66
CA ASP A 38 -53.02 28.48 -4.43
C ASP A 38 -53.47 28.28 -5.88
N ARG A 39 -53.04 29.19 -6.77
CA ARG A 39 -53.44 29.16 -8.18
C ARG A 39 -52.90 27.93 -8.91
N GLN A 40 -51.74 27.43 -8.54
CA GLN A 40 -51.09 26.33 -9.24
C GLN A 40 -51.75 25.00 -8.88
N GLU A 41 -51.95 24.73 -7.58
CA GLU A 41 -52.61 23.52 -7.13
C GLU A 41 -54.10 23.54 -7.49
N THR A 42 -54.76 24.71 -7.46
CA THR A 42 -56.15 24.87 -7.92
C THR A 42 -56.31 24.55 -9.41
N ALA A 43 -55.41 25.05 -10.27
CA ALA A 43 -55.46 24.76 -11.70
C ALA A 43 -55.27 23.25 -11.96
N MET A 44 -54.33 22.61 -11.25
CA MET A 44 -54.08 21.18 -11.36
C MET A 44 -55.27 20.34 -10.87
N LEU A 45 -55.91 20.73 -9.77
CA LEU A 45 -57.10 20.04 -9.24
C LEU A 45 -58.26 20.10 -10.24
N ASN A 46 -58.51 21.28 -10.81
CA ASN A 46 -59.58 21.47 -11.79
C ASN A 46 -59.33 20.67 -13.08
N ASP A 47 -58.08 20.59 -13.57
CA ASP A 47 -57.75 19.75 -14.74
C ASP A 47 -58.00 18.27 -14.45
N LEU A 48 -57.63 17.79 -13.24
CA LEU A 48 -57.84 16.41 -12.83
C LEU A 48 -59.33 16.05 -12.67
N LEU A 49 -60.13 16.93 -12.09
CA LEU A 49 -61.58 16.72 -11.95
C LEU A 49 -62.27 16.67 -13.32
N ARG A 50 -61.89 17.56 -14.24
CA ARG A 50 -62.40 17.57 -15.62
C ARG A 50 -62.06 16.30 -16.38
N ARG A 51 -60.80 15.82 -16.29
CA ARG A 51 -60.39 14.56 -16.91
C ARG A 51 -61.16 13.35 -16.38
N ARG A 52 -61.68 13.42 -15.15
CA ARG A 52 -62.50 12.39 -14.52
C ARG A 52 -64.00 12.56 -14.77
N GLY A 53 -64.41 13.52 -15.60
CA GLY A 53 -65.81 13.73 -15.98
C GLY A 53 -66.61 14.59 -15.00
N PHE A 54 -65.96 15.25 -14.03
CA PHE A 54 -66.62 16.17 -13.11
C PHE A 54 -66.37 17.61 -13.54
N ASP A 55 -67.41 18.31 -14.00
CA ASP A 55 -67.34 19.73 -14.38
C ASP A 55 -67.68 20.62 -13.17
N ALA A 56 -66.93 20.41 -12.08
CA ALA A 56 -67.08 21.15 -10.83
C ALA A 56 -65.89 22.10 -10.65
N LEU A 57 -66.19 23.33 -10.20
CA LEU A 57 -65.15 24.29 -9.86
C LEU A 57 -64.61 23.98 -8.47
N ALA A 58 -63.34 23.61 -8.39
CA ALA A 58 -62.62 23.41 -7.14
C ALA A 58 -61.56 24.51 -6.93
N VAL A 59 -61.32 24.86 -5.67
CA VAL A 59 -60.37 25.88 -5.21
C VAL A 59 -59.60 25.32 -4.02
N ILE A 60 -58.27 25.34 -4.08
CA ILE A 60 -57.41 25.03 -2.94
C ILE A 60 -56.97 26.34 -2.30
N SER A 61 -57.21 26.47 -1.01
CA SER A 61 -56.87 27.66 -0.22
C SER A 61 -56.09 27.26 1.04
N ASP A 62 -55.07 28.03 1.38
CA ASP A 62 -54.34 27.85 2.63
C ASP A 62 -55.20 28.31 3.83
N LYS A 63 -55.16 27.57 4.94
CA LYS A 63 -55.80 27.99 6.19
C LYS A 63 -55.08 29.25 6.73
N PRO A 64 -55.80 30.32 7.12
CA PRO A 64 -55.18 31.55 7.62
C PRO A 64 -54.57 31.40 9.03
N ASP A 65 -55.17 30.55 9.88
CA ASP A 65 -54.81 30.46 11.31
C ASP A 65 -54.02 29.19 11.68
N GLU A 66 -53.93 28.19 10.79
CA GLU A 66 -53.29 26.90 11.06
C GLU A 66 -52.48 26.42 9.84
N PRO A 67 -51.38 25.67 10.03
CA PRO A 67 -50.72 24.98 8.92
C PRO A 67 -51.65 23.90 8.36
N GLY A 68 -52.13 24.11 7.13
CA GLY A 68 -53.01 23.18 6.44
C GLY A 68 -53.68 23.83 5.24
N GLN A 69 -54.18 23.00 4.34
CA GLN A 69 -54.90 23.45 3.14
C GLN A 69 -56.34 22.98 3.20
N ARG A 70 -57.24 23.74 2.57
CA ARG A 70 -58.63 23.36 2.38
C ARG A 70 -58.93 23.31 0.90
N ALA A 71 -59.53 22.22 0.45
CA ALA A 71 -60.04 22.11 -0.92
C ALA A 71 -61.55 22.33 -0.89
N SER A 72 -62.02 23.35 -1.60
CA SER A 72 -63.44 23.69 -1.73
C SER A 72 -63.92 23.34 -3.13
N MET A 73 -65.03 22.63 -3.29
CA MET A 73 -65.62 22.33 -4.60
C MET A 73 -67.08 22.71 -4.64
N ARG A 74 -67.49 23.33 -5.76
CA ARG A 74 -68.89 23.72 -6.00
C ARG A 74 -69.73 22.52 -6.44
N LEU A 75 -70.80 22.24 -5.71
CA LEU A 75 -71.78 21.19 -6.00
C LEU A 75 -72.86 21.67 -6.99
N PRO A 76 -73.62 20.75 -7.60
CA PRO A 76 -74.75 21.07 -8.48
C PRO A 76 -75.81 21.96 -7.80
N ASP A 77 -76.02 21.80 -6.50
CA ASP A 77 -76.97 22.60 -5.68
C ASP A 77 -76.47 24.02 -5.35
N SER A 78 -75.41 24.51 -6.02
CA SER A 78 -74.78 25.82 -5.75
C SER A 78 -74.13 25.99 -4.36
N ARG A 79 -74.08 24.94 -3.54
CA ARG A 79 -73.31 24.89 -2.27
C ARG A 79 -71.86 24.49 -2.50
N TRP A 80 -70.96 24.86 -1.59
CA TRP A 80 -69.55 24.45 -1.60
C TRP A 80 -69.30 23.34 -0.58
N ALA A 81 -68.65 22.26 -1.01
CA ALA A 81 -68.11 21.24 -0.11
C ALA A 81 -66.64 21.56 0.18
N VAL A 82 -66.32 21.80 1.45
CA VAL A 82 -64.99 22.12 1.94
C VAL A 82 -64.39 20.87 2.62
N LEU A 83 -63.27 20.40 2.09
CA LEU A 83 -62.48 19.29 2.59
C LEU A 83 -61.22 19.82 3.27
N GLU A 84 -60.94 19.36 4.49
CA GLU A 84 -59.68 19.67 5.18
C GLU A 84 -58.57 18.71 4.77
N ILE A 85 -57.46 19.25 4.25
CA ILE A 85 -56.26 18.50 3.90
C ILE A 85 -55.30 18.56 5.10
N ALA A 86 -55.10 17.42 5.76
CA ALA A 86 -54.08 17.29 6.81
C ALA A 86 -52.68 17.36 6.15
N HIS A 87 -51.93 18.44 6.41
CA HIS A 87 -50.54 18.55 6.00
C HIS A 87 -49.65 17.99 7.12
N ILE A 88 -48.90 16.93 6.82
CA ILE A 88 -47.87 16.40 7.73
C ILE A 88 -46.55 17.03 7.30
N ASP A 89 -46.16 18.12 7.94
CA ASP A 89 -44.82 18.68 7.76
C ASP A 89 -43.78 17.67 8.28
N PRO A 90 -42.75 17.31 7.51
CA PRO A 90 -41.67 16.49 8.02
C PRO A 90 -40.99 17.24 9.17
N PRO A 91 -40.79 16.60 10.35
CA PRO A 91 -40.23 17.26 11.51
C PRO A 91 -38.75 17.61 11.26
N LYS A 92 -38.51 18.85 10.82
CA LYS A 92 -37.17 19.35 10.45
C LYS A 92 -36.13 19.16 11.56
N ARG A 93 -36.56 19.30 12.83
CA ARG A 93 -35.69 19.13 14.00
C ARG A 93 -35.26 17.68 14.20
N GLU A 94 -36.14 16.72 13.97
CA GLU A 94 -35.84 15.29 14.14
C GLU A 94 -34.85 14.80 13.08
N TRP A 95 -35.01 15.28 11.84
CA TRP A 95 -34.05 15.02 10.76
C TRP A 95 -32.65 15.57 11.04
N LEU A 96 -32.54 16.77 11.62
CA LEU A 96 -31.24 17.32 12.02
C LEU A 96 -30.59 16.50 13.13
N VAL A 97 -31.37 16.03 14.11
CA VAL A 97 -30.88 15.16 15.18
C VAL A 97 -30.38 13.83 14.60
N LEU A 98 -31.16 13.19 13.73
CA LEU A 98 -30.78 11.95 13.05
C LEU A 98 -29.50 12.13 12.21
N ALA A 99 -29.39 13.22 11.45
CA ALA A 99 -28.20 13.54 10.67
C ALA A 99 -26.97 13.73 11.57
N GLY A 100 -27.13 14.38 12.73
CA GLY A 100 -26.07 14.52 13.72
C GLY A 100 -25.58 13.19 14.27
N TRP A 101 -26.50 12.30 14.66
CA TRP A 101 -26.16 10.95 15.11
C TRP A 101 -25.48 10.11 14.03
N LEU A 102 -25.97 10.17 12.79
CA LEU A 102 -25.36 9.47 11.66
C LEU A 102 -23.94 9.97 11.41
N SER A 103 -23.73 11.30 11.42
CA SER A 103 -22.40 11.90 11.25
C SER A 103 -21.45 11.48 12.38
N LEU A 104 -21.94 11.41 13.63
CA LEU A 104 -21.14 10.96 14.76
C LEU A 104 -20.69 9.49 14.60
N ILE A 105 -21.61 8.62 14.16
CA ILE A 105 -21.32 7.21 13.90
C ILE A 105 -20.27 7.07 12.79
N VAL A 106 -20.44 7.79 11.68
CA VAL A 106 -19.48 7.76 10.56
C VAL A 106 -18.11 8.28 10.98
N ALA A 107 -18.06 9.39 11.73
CA ALA A 107 -16.81 9.93 12.25
C ALA A 107 -16.12 8.95 13.21
N GLY A 108 -16.88 8.35 14.13
CA GLY A 108 -16.38 7.33 15.06
C GLY A 108 -15.85 6.09 14.35
N ALA A 109 -16.61 5.54 13.39
CA ALA A 109 -16.18 4.39 12.61
C ALA A 109 -14.91 4.69 11.78
N THR A 110 -14.82 5.89 11.21
CA THR A 110 -13.63 6.33 10.46
C THR A 110 -12.42 6.44 11.39
N ALA A 111 -12.57 7.04 12.58
CA ALA A 111 -11.50 7.15 13.55
C ALA A 111 -10.99 5.78 14.03
N VAL A 112 -11.91 4.85 14.31
CA VAL A 112 -11.58 3.46 14.65
C VAL A 112 -10.86 2.78 13.50
N SER A 113 -11.35 2.91 12.27
CA SER A 113 -10.71 2.31 11.08
C SER A 113 -9.28 2.83 10.85
N VAL A 114 -9.08 4.14 10.98
CA VAL A 114 -7.74 4.76 10.87
C VAL A 114 -6.82 4.26 12.00
N TYR A 115 -7.33 4.16 13.22
CA TYR A 115 -6.58 3.61 14.35
C TYR A 115 -6.17 2.15 14.13
N PHE A 116 -7.09 1.29 13.72
CA PHE A 116 -6.80 -0.11 13.40
C PHE A 116 -5.79 -0.25 12.26
N THR A 117 -5.91 0.56 11.20
CA THR A 117 -4.95 0.55 10.09
C THR A 117 -3.55 0.95 10.55
N ALA A 118 -3.45 2.00 11.38
CA ALA A 118 -2.18 2.47 11.91
C ALA A 118 -1.51 1.46 12.86
N VAL A 119 -2.30 0.70 13.62
CA VAL A 119 -1.80 -0.22 14.66
C VAL A 119 -1.58 -1.64 14.16
N LEU A 120 -2.42 -2.16 13.26
CA LEU A 120 -2.33 -3.54 12.75
C LEU A 120 -1.67 -3.65 11.37
N ILE A 121 -1.99 -2.74 10.44
CA ILE A 121 -1.57 -2.89 9.03
C ILE A 121 -0.19 -2.29 8.78
N ARG A 122 0.04 -1.08 9.30
CA ARG A 122 1.32 -0.35 9.10
C ARG A 122 2.57 -1.12 9.58
N PRO A 123 2.55 -1.83 10.73
CA PRO A 123 3.69 -2.63 11.16
C PRO A 123 3.97 -3.85 10.26
N LEU A 124 2.94 -4.42 9.63
CA LEU A 124 3.10 -5.56 8.71
C LEU A 124 3.82 -5.14 7.43
N GLU A 125 3.49 -3.98 6.86
CA GLU A 125 4.22 -3.41 5.73
C GLU A 125 5.67 -3.09 6.07
N MET A 126 5.93 -2.57 7.29
CA MET A 126 7.29 -2.36 7.77
C MET A 126 8.07 -3.67 7.94
N LEU A 127 7.41 -4.74 8.40
CA LEU A 127 8.01 -6.07 8.52
C LEU A 127 8.36 -6.63 7.14
N GLU A 128 7.47 -6.56 6.15
CA GLU A 128 7.73 -6.99 4.77
C GLU A 128 8.89 -6.20 4.13
N ALA A 129 8.92 -4.88 4.33
CA ALA A 129 10.00 -4.02 3.86
C ALA A 129 11.34 -4.28 4.58
N THR A 130 11.32 -4.83 5.79
CA THR A 130 12.54 -5.19 6.53
C THR A 130 13.04 -6.58 6.12
N VAL A 131 12.14 -7.54 5.91
CA VAL A 131 12.48 -8.90 5.44
C VAL A 131 13.00 -8.89 4.01
N SER A 132 12.47 -8.03 3.13
CA SER A 132 13.02 -7.85 1.77
C SER A 132 14.39 -7.16 1.75
N LYS A 133 14.79 -6.51 2.85
CA LYS A 133 16.12 -5.92 3.06
C LYS A 133 17.07 -6.83 3.83
N ILE A 134 16.71 -8.10 4.05
CA ILE A 134 17.64 -9.09 4.60
C ILE A 134 18.77 -9.24 3.56
N GLY A 135 19.92 -8.68 3.90
CA GLY A 135 21.13 -8.97 3.16
C GLY A 135 21.60 -10.38 3.48
N SER A 136 22.46 -10.93 2.63
CA SER A 136 23.15 -12.21 2.87
C SER A 136 24.05 -12.21 4.11
N ASP A 137 24.24 -11.04 4.74
CA ASP A 137 24.95 -10.81 6.01
C ASP A 137 24.13 -11.20 7.25
N GLY A 138 22.82 -11.43 7.11
CA GLY A 138 21.95 -11.84 8.22
C GLY A 138 21.75 -10.75 9.28
N VAL A 139 22.17 -9.52 8.99
CA VAL A 139 22.04 -8.37 9.88
C VAL A 139 20.74 -7.64 9.54
N LEU A 140 19.71 -7.82 10.38
CA LEU A 140 18.52 -6.99 10.30
C LEU A 140 18.76 -5.70 11.08
N ALA A 141 18.34 -4.57 10.50
CA ALA A 141 18.11 -3.38 11.31
C ALA A 141 17.05 -3.75 12.38
N PRO A 142 17.25 -3.41 13.66
CA PRO A 142 16.35 -3.81 14.73
C PRO A 142 14.94 -3.34 14.42
N VAL A 143 14.00 -4.29 14.37
CA VAL A 143 12.60 -3.98 14.08
C VAL A 143 12.01 -3.30 15.32
N PRO A 144 11.43 -2.09 15.18
CA PRO A 144 10.86 -1.37 16.31
C PRO A 144 9.68 -2.14 16.90
N GLU A 145 9.72 -2.42 18.19
CA GLU A 145 8.68 -3.14 18.94
C GLU A 145 7.50 -2.21 19.30
N VAL A 146 6.80 -1.71 18.27
CA VAL A 146 5.68 -0.76 18.40
C VAL A 146 4.40 -1.41 17.87
N GLY A 147 3.27 -1.24 18.59
CA GLY A 147 1.96 -1.78 18.20
C GLY A 147 1.30 -2.64 19.28
N SER A 148 0.39 -3.51 18.87
CA SER A 148 -0.31 -4.47 19.75
C SER A 148 0.67 -5.46 20.41
N ALA A 149 0.20 -6.19 21.42
CA ALA A 149 1.01 -7.21 22.08
C ALA A 149 1.49 -8.30 21.10
N GLU A 150 0.67 -8.70 20.12
CA GLU A 150 1.08 -9.69 19.12
C GLU A 150 2.15 -9.15 18.16
N VAL A 151 2.03 -7.88 17.74
CA VAL A 151 3.01 -7.24 16.85
C VAL A 151 4.36 -7.12 17.56
N LYS A 152 4.36 -6.71 18.84
CA LYS A 152 5.57 -6.65 19.67
C LYS A 152 6.21 -8.02 19.86
N ALA A 153 5.42 -9.04 20.17
CA ALA A 153 5.93 -10.41 20.32
C ALA A 153 6.58 -10.93 19.03
N THR A 154 5.97 -10.64 17.88
CA THR A 154 6.51 -11.01 16.56
C THR A 154 7.81 -10.27 16.25
N ALA A 155 7.83 -8.94 16.44
CA ALA A 155 9.04 -8.13 16.28
C ALA A 155 10.18 -8.61 17.18
N HIS A 156 9.87 -8.94 18.44
CA HIS A 156 10.82 -9.48 19.38
C HIS A 156 11.40 -10.84 18.94
N ALA A 157 10.56 -11.77 18.49
CA ALA A 157 10.99 -13.06 17.97
C ALA A 157 11.89 -12.91 16.72
N LEU A 158 11.57 -11.98 15.83
CA LEU A 158 12.38 -11.70 14.64
C LEU A 158 13.74 -11.09 15.01
N ASN A 159 13.78 -10.15 15.96
CA ASN A 159 15.01 -9.59 16.50
C ASN A 159 15.89 -10.69 17.15
N GLN A 160 15.29 -11.62 17.91
CA GLN A 160 16.01 -12.77 18.46
C GLN A 160 16.59 -13.67 17.36
N LEU A 161 15.82 -13.96 16.30
CA LEU A 161 16.28 -14.76 15.18
C LEU A 161 17.46 -14.10 14.46
N SER A 162 17.38 -12.79 14.18
CA SER A 162 18.49 -12.03 13.61
C SER A 162 19.75 -12.11 14.46
N SER A 163 19.62 -11.93 15.78
CA SER A 163 20.74 -12.01 16.72
C SER A 163 21.40 -13.39 16.72
N ARG A 164 20.60 -14.47 16.67
CA ARG A 164 21.10 -15.85 16.58
C ARG A 164 21.82 -16.10 15.25
N LEU A 165 21.27 -15.62 14.14
CA LEU A 165 21.88 -15.74 12.81
C LEU A 165 23.22 -15.01 12.75
N LYS A 166 23.27 -13.77 13.24
CA LYS A 166 24.51 -12.99 13.35
C LYS A 166 25.57 -13.72 14.17
N THR A 167 25.20 -14.24 15.35
CA THR A 167 26.12 -15.00 16.21
C THR A 167 26.64 -16.26 15.50
N ALA A 168 25.79 -16.98 14.76
CA ALA A 168 26.18 -18.15 14.00
C ALA A 168 27.17 -17.81 12.87
N MET A 169 26.94 -16.71 12.15
CA MET A 169 27.85 -16.20 11.12
C MET A 169 29.20 -15.78 11.70
N GLU A 170 29.23 -15.04 12.79
CA GLU A 170 30.46 -14.66 13.49
C GLU A 170 31.24 -15.87 14.02
N SER A 171 30.54 -16.92 14.46
CA SER A 171 31.17 -18.18 14.88
C SER A 171 31.82 -18.91 13.71
N ARG A 172 31.10 -19.04 12.58
CA ARG A 172 31.64 -19.62 11.32
C ARG A 172 32.89 -18.87 10.85
N MET A 173 32.87 -17.54 10.95
CA MET A 173 34.01 -16.69 10.62
C MET A 173 35.23 -16.98 11.50
N ARG A 174 35.04 -17.05 12.83
CA ARG A 174 36.12 -17.36 13.77
C ARG A 174 36.73 -18.72 13.51
N LEU A 175 35.90 -19.72 13.19
CA LEU A 175 36.35 -21.07 12.89
C LEU A 175 37.19 -21.12 11.61
N VAL A 176 36.78 -20.40 10.57
CA VAL A 176 37.54 -20.29 9.30
C VAL A 176 38.87 -19.57 9.51
N ALA A 177 38.87 -18.49 10.29
CA ALA A 177 40.09 -17.76 10.62
C ALA A 177 41.09 -18.62 11.42
N ALA A 178 40.60 -19.38 12.40
CA ALA A 178 41.40 -20.32 13.18
C ALA A 178 41.95 -21.46 12.31
N ALA A 179 41.11 -22.07 11.47
CA ALA A 179 41.53 -23.12 10.54
C ALA A 179 42.64 -22.64 9.60
N GLY A 180 42.54 -21.41 9.08
CA GLY A 180 43.58 -20.83 8.24
C GLY A 180 44.91 -20.61 8.95
N HIS A 181 44.86 -20.13 10.19
CA HIS A 181 46.05 -19.98 11.01
C HIS A 181 46.72 -21.35 11.30
N ASP A 182 45.90 -22.35 11.63
CA ASP A 182 46.38 -23.67 12.02
C ASP A 182 46.87 -24.51 10.84
N LEU A 183 46.41 -24.23 9.61
CA LEU A 183 46.94 -24.85 8.38
C LEU A 183 48.30 -24.28 7.97
N ARG A 184 48.57 -22.99 8.22
CA ARG A 184 49.82 -22.33 7.83
C ARG A 184 51.04 -22.89 8.57
N THR A 185 50.84 -23.32 9.82
CA THR A 185 51.90 -23.89 10.68
C THR A 185 52.46 -25.24 10.16
N PRO A 186 51.67 -26.29 9.90
CA PRO A 186 52.16 -27.54 9.32
C PRO A 186 52.68 -27.34 7.90
N MET A 187 52.08 -26.46 7.09
CA MET A 187 52.60 -26.14 5.76
C MET A 187 53.99 -25.55 5.81
N THR A 188 54.24 -24.56 6.67
CA THR A 188 55.59 -23.98 6.84
C THR A 188 56.62 -25.05 7.24
N ARG A 189 56.23 -26.00 8.11
CA ARG A 189 57.10 -27.13 8.47
C ARG A 189 57.35 -28.09 7.30
N MET A 190 56.34 -28.37 6.49
CA MET A 190 56.50 -29.19 5.27
C MET A 190 57.41 -28.49 4.25
N ARG A 191 57.31 -27.17 4.11
CA ARG A 191 58.20 -26.35 3.28
C ARG A 191 59.66 -26.49 3.73
N LEU A 192 59.91 -26.31 5.03
CA LEU A 192 61.25 -26.46 5.61
C LEU A 192 61.79 -27.89 5.43
N ARG A 193 60.95 -28.92 5.54
CA ARG A 193 61.38 -30.31 5.29
C ARG A 193 61.66 -30.59 3.83
N ALA A 194 60.88 -29.98 2.92
CA ALA A 194 61.08 -30.13 1.48
C ALA A 194 62.40 -29.49 1.00
N GLU A 195 62.91 -28.47 1.70
CA GLU A 195 64.23 -27.89 1.40
C GLU A 195 65.39 -28.87 1.55
N PHE A 196 65.22 -29.98 2.28
CA PHE A 196 66.24 -31.03 2.47
C PHE A 196 66.11 -32.22 1.50
N LEU A 197 65.17 -32.17 0.54
CA LEU A 197 65.09 -33.15 -0.54
C LEU A 197 66.06 -32.75 -1.66
N ASP A 198 66.82 -33.69 -2.23
CA ASP A 198 67.79 -33.36 -3.29
C ASP A 198 67.16 -33.42 -4.69
N GLU A 199 66.53 -34.55 -5.06
CA GLU A 199 66.08 -34.77 -6.45
C GLU A 199 64.66 -34.26 -6.76
N GLU A 200 63.84 -33.97 -5.75
CA GLU A 200 62.43 -33.55 -5.92
C GLU A 200 62.07 -32.23 -5.23
N ARG A 201 63.06 -31.50 -4.68
CA ARG A 201 62.86 -30.25 -3.92
C ARG A 201 61.89 -29.28 -4.58
N ASP A 202 62.18 -28.93 -5.83
CA ASP A 202 61.45 -27.88 -6.53
C ASP A 202 60.01 -28.31 -6.84
N LYS A 203 59.78 -29.61 -7.04
CA LYS A 203 58.45 -30.17 -7.26
C LYS A 203 57.62 -30.15 -5.97
N TRP A 204 58.21 -30.55 -4.84
CA TRP A 204 57.56 -30.47 -3.53
C TRP A 204 57.26 -29.03 -3.11
N LEU A 205 58.20 -28.10 -3.35
CA LEU A 205 57.98 -26.68 -3.08
C LEU A 205 56.86 -26.11 -3.96
N HIS A 206 56.79 -26.52 -5.23
CA HIS A 206 55.73 -26.11 -6.15
C HIS A 206 54.36 -26.60 -5.70
N ASP A 207 54.23 -27.89 -5.38
CA ASP A 207 52.97 -28.49 -4.90
C ASP A 207 52.54 -27.84 -3.57
N LEU A 208 53.49 -27.51 -2.70
CA LEU A 208 53.20 -26.84 -1.43
C LEU A 208 52.72 -25.39 -1.62
N ASP A 209 53.29 -24.67 -2.60
CA ASP A 209 52.84 -23.33 -2.99
C ASP A 209 51.45 -23.36 -3.62
N GLU A 210 51.13 -24.40 -4.39
CA GLU A 210 49.80 -24.59 -4.95
C GLU A 210 48.76 -24.88 -3.86
N LEU A 211 49.08 -25.76 -2.90
CA LEU A 211 48.23 -26.02 -1.73
C LEU A 211 48.01 -24.76 -0.88
N ASP A 212 49.02 -23.91 -0.73
CA ASP A 212 48.91 -22.66 0.04
C ASP A 212 47.90 -21.74 -0.65
N ARG A 213 48.03 -21.58 -1.97
CA ARG A 213 47.11 -20.77 -2.78
C ARG A 213 45.68 -21.29 -2.71
N ILE A 214 45.45 -22.60 -2.77
CA ILE A 214 44.12 -23.20 -2.68
C ILE A 214 43.52 -22.97 -1.29
N ALA A 215 44.28 -23.23 -0.23
CA ALA A 215 43.84 -23.03 1.15
C ALA A 215 43.50 -21.56 1.43
N ASP A 216 44.41 -20.65 1.07
CA ASP A 216 44.22 -19.21 1.25
C ASP A 216 43.00 -18.72 0.45
N SER A 217 42.76 -19.26 -0.75
CA SER A 217 41.56 -18.95 -1.56
C SER A 217 40.26 -19.44 -0.91
N ALA A 218 40.25 -20.67 -0.38
CA ALA A 218 39.08 -21.25 0.28
C ALA A 218 38.72 -20.50 1.58
N ILE A 219 39.72 -20.19 2.41
CA ILE A 219 39.54 -19.39 3.64
C ILE A 219 39.02 -17.99 3.29
N ARG A 220 39.58 -17.38 2.23
CA ARG A 220 39.19 -16.04 1.79
C ARG A 220 37.77 -16.02 1.23
N LEU A 221 37.35 -17.05 0.49
CA LEU A 221 35.96 -17.20 0.00
C LEU A 221 34.96 -17.20 1.16
N VAL A 222 35.20 -18.01 2.20
CA VAL A 222 34.29 -18.07 3.35
C VAL A 222 34.31 -16.77 4.16
N ARG A 223 35.45 -16.08 4.20
CA ARG A 223 35.56 -14.75 4.83
C ARG A 223 34.76 -13.68 4.07
N GLU A 224 34.71 -13.76 2.75
CA GLU A 224 34.00 -12.82 1.86
C GLU A 224 32.47 -13.02 1.89
N GLU A 225 31.98 -14.27 2.01
CA GLU A 225 30.53 -14.54 2.15
C GLU A 225 29.90 -13.80 3.34
N VAL A 226 30.68 -13.58 4.39
CA VAL A 226 30.19 -13.07 5.68
C VAL A 226 30.57 -11.60 5.92
N ASN A 227 31.67 -11.11 5.35
CA ASN A 227 32.04 -9.69 5.38
C ASN A 227 31.74 -9.04 4.02
N GLN A 228 30.49 -8.65 3.78
CA GLN A 228 30.18 -7.77 2.67
C GLN A 228 30.38 -6.32 3.10
N ASP A 229 31.24 -5.60 2.36
CA ASP A 229 31.41 -4.15 2.57
C ASP A 229 30.09 -3.41 2.41
N ALA A 230 30.00 -2.23 3.03
CA ALA A 230 28.88 -1.33 2.79
C ALA A 230 28.73 -1.06 1.28
N VAL A 231 27.51 -1.20 0.77
CA VAL A 231 27.20 -0.96 -0.64
C VAL A 231 27.26 0.53 -0.93
N GLU A 232 28.32 0.95 -1.61
CA GLU A 232 28.60 2.34 -1.96
C GLU A 232 28.65 2.55 -3.49
N PRO A 233 28.35 3.77 -3.98
CA PRO A 233 28.50 4.08 -5.40
C PRO A 233 29.98 4.08 -5.79
N LEU A 234 30.34 3.21 -6.73
CA LEU A 234 31.70 2.97 -7.19
C LEU A 234 31.82 3.28 -8.68
N ASP A 235 32.92 3.94 -9.04
CA ASP A 235 33.32 4.16 -10.42
C ASP A 235 34.08 2.93 -10.94
N LEU A 236 33.42 2.15 -11.81
CA LEU A 236 33.98 0.94 -12.39
C LEU A 236 35.16 1.22 -13.32
N GLU A 237 35.10 2.32 -14.07
CA GLU A 237 36.17 2.70 -14.99
C GLU A 237 37.47 2.91 -14.21
N LYS A 238 37.39 3.72 -13.15
CA LYS A 238 38.55 4.01 -12.30
C LYS A 238 39.10 2.75 -11.64
N MET A 239 38.22 1.90 -11.09
CA MET A 239 38.63 0.65 -10.46
C MET A 239 39.34 -0.30 -11.43
N VAL A 240 38.81 -0.49 -12.64
CA VAL A 240 39.43 -1.35 -13.67
C VAL A 240 40.78 -0.81 -14.11
N ARG A 241 40.92 0.52 -14.28
CA ARG A 241 42.21 1.16 -14.60
C ARG A 241 43.24 0.92 -13.49
N ASP A 242 42.85 1.13 -12.24
CA ASP A 242 43.73 0.92 -11.08
C ASP A 242 44.25 -0.53 -11.02
N ILE A 243 43.35 -1.52 -11.16
CA ILE A 243 43.73 -2.95 -11.13
C ILE A 243 44.63 -3.30 -12.33
N SER A 244 44.30 -2.81 -13.52
CA SER A 244 45.10 -3.09 -14.72
C SER A 244 46.52 -2.50 -14.61
N ALA A 245 46.65 -1.31 -14.02
CA ALA A 245 47.95 -0.69 -13.76
C ALA A 245 48.78 -1.46 -12.71
N GLU A 246 48.12 -1.96 -11.65
CA GLU A 246 48.77 -2.84 -10.66
C GLU A 246 49.32 -4.11 -11.35
N MET A 247 48.51 -4.76 -12.19
CA MET A 247 48.91 -5.99 -12.88
C MET A 247 50.02 -5.77 -13.91
N ALA A 248 50.00 -4.65 -14.63
CA ALA A 248 51.07 -4.27 -15.54
C ALA A 248 52.40 -4.05 -14.79
N THR A 249 52.34 -3.45 -13.60
CA THR A 249 53.53 -3.25 -12.74
C THR A 249 54.11 -4.58 -12.24
N LEU A 250 53.26 -5.58 -12.02
CA LEU A 250 53.66 -6.94 -11.66
C LEU A 250 54.19 -7.77 -12.84
N GLY A 251 54.26 -7.18 -14.05
CA GLY A 251 54.80 -7.83 -15.25
C GLY A 251 53.79 -8.68 -16.03
N HIS A 252 52.50 -8.62 -15.70
CA HIS A 252 51.47 -9.31 -16.47
C HIS A 252 51.10 -8.52 -17.74
N SER A 253 50.90 -9.22 -18.86
CA SER A 253 50.47 -8.60 -20.13
C SER A 253 48.96 -8.28 -20.09
N VAL A 254 48.62 -7.10 -19.58
CA VAL A 254 47.25 -6.60 -19.47
C VAL A 254 47.08 -5.33 -20.30
N SER A 255 46.07 -5.33 -21.17
CA SER A 255 45.72 -4.22 -22.07
C SER A 255 44.32 -3.70 -21.72
N ILE A 256 44.12 -2.39 -21.80
CA ILE A 256 42.81 -1.77 -21.59
C ILE A 256 42.19 -1.47 -22.95
N GLY A 257 41.00 -2.01 -23.20
CA GLY A 257 40.17 -1.73 -24.37
C GLY A 257 39.24 -0.53 -24.15
N HIS A 258 38.02 -0.61 -24.69
CA HIS A 258 36.99 0.40 -24.45
C HIS A 258 36.49 0.34 -22.99
N LEU A 259 36.34 1.48 -22.33
CA LEU A 259 35.79 1.57 -20.98
C LEU A 259 34.73 2.66 -20.92
N ASP A 260 33.46 2.25 -20.78
CA ASP A 260 32.37 3.17 -20.50
C ASP A 260 32.42 3.73 -19.08
N LYS A 261 31.93 4.97 -18.90
CA LYS A 261 31.76 5.59 -17.59
C LYS A 261 30.54 5.01 -16.90
N VAL A 262 30.75 4.07 -15.99
CA VAL A 262 29.68 3.38 -15.26
C VAL A 262 29.88 3.49 -13.75
N SER A 263 28.83 3.94 -13.07
CA SER A 263 28.76 3.90 -11.62
C SER A 263 27.83 2.77 -11.16
N VAL A 264 28.33 1.87 -10.32
CA VAL A 264 27.55 0.77 -9.75
C VAL A 264 27.53 0.82 -8.23
N ARG A 265 26.46 0.30 -7.63
CA ARG A 265 26.35 0.14 -6.19
C ARG A 265 26.80 -1.26 -5.81
N ALA A 266 27.97 -1.38 -5.19
CA ALA A 266 28.54 -2.66 -4.78
C ALA A 266 29.46 -2.49 -3.56
N GLY A 267 29.90 -3.59 -2.95
CA GLY A 267 31.01 -3.56 -1.99
C GLY A 267 32.33 -3.34 -2.71
N ALA A 268 33.06 -2.29 -2.35
CA ALA A 268 34.27 -1.85 -3.07
C ALA A 268 35.38 -2.90 -3.08
N LEU A 269 35.65 -3.53 -1.94
CA LEU A 269 36.75 -4.49 -1.80
C LEU A 269 36.40 -5.80 -2.49
N GLY A 270 35.17 -6.28 -2.31
CA GLY A 270 34.68 -7.51 -2.95
C GLY A 270 34.69 -7.42 -4.47
N LEU A 271 34.19 -6.32 -5.04
CA LEU A 271 34.18 -6.11 -6.49
C LEU A 271 35.60 -5.98 -7.06
N ARG A 272 36.47 -5.20 -6.41
CA ARG A 272 37.89 -5.07 -6.79
C ARG A 272 38.59 -6.43 -6.81
N ARG A 273 38.33 -7.27 -5.80
CA ARG A 273 38.90 -8.63 -5.71
C ARG A 273 38.39 -9.53 -6.82
N ALA A 274 37.10 -9.56 -7.08
CA ALA A 274 36.51 -10.38 -8.14
C ALA A 274 37.13 -10.05 -9.50
N LEU A 275 37.22 -8.75 -9.82
CA LEU A 275 37.87 -8.26 -11.04
C LEU A 275 39.36 -8.62 -11.09
N ARG A 276 40.10 -8.43 -10.00
CA ARG A 276 41.52 -8.80 -9.92
C ARG A 276 41.73 -10.29 -10.14
N ASN A 277 40.92 -11.15 -9.53
CA ASN A 277 41.02 -12.60 -9.72
C ASN A 277 40.75 -13.01 -11.17
N LEU A 278 39.73 -12.40 -11.81
CA LEU A 278 39.44 -12.62 -13.23
C LEU A 278 40.61 -12.20 -14.13
N ILE A 279 41.17 -11.01 -13.91
CA ILE A 279 42.29 -10.47 -14.69
C ILE A 279 43.55 -11.32 -14.50
N VAL A 280 43.87 -11.71 -13.27
CA VAL A 280 45.00 -12.60 -12.97
C VAL A 280 44.82 -13.94 -13.66
N ASN A 281 43.63 -14.54 -13.57
CA ASN A 281 43.32 -15.81 -14.21
C ASN A 281 43.49 -15.71 -15.74
N ALA A 282 42.95 -14.65 -16.34
CA ALA A 282 43.08 -14.39 -17.77
C ALA A 282 44.54 -14.15 -18.21
N ALA A 283 45.32 -13.38 -17.45
CA ALA A 283 46.71 -13.09 -17.78
C ALA A 283 47.61 -14.33 -17.62
N THR A 284 47.37 -15.14 -16.58
CA THR A 284 48.21 -16.30 -16.27
C THR A 284 47.94 -17.47 -17.22
N HIS A 285 46.66 -17.77 -17.51
CA HIS A 285 46.29 -18.89 -18.39
C HIS A 285 46.19 -18.49 -19.87
N GLY A 286 45.79 -17.25 -20.16
CA GLY A 286 45.59 -16.74 -21.51
C GLY A 286 46.82 -16.07 -22.16
N LYS A 287 47.95 -15.95 -21.44
CA LYS A 287 49.20 -15.24 -21.82
C LYS A 287 49.07 -13.73 -22.03
N ALA A 288 47.90 -13.23 -22.42
CA ALA A 288 47.56 -11.81 -22.49
C ALA A 288 46.09 -11.59 -22.12
N CYS A 289 45.79 -10.48 -21.44
CA CYS A 289 44.44 -10.10 -21.03
C CYS A 289 44.07 -8.74 -21.64
N THR A 290 42.89 -8.63 -22.25
CA THR A 290 42.32 -7.33 -22.66
C THR A 290 41.03 -7.11 -21.90
N VAL A 291 40.91 -5.98 -21.19
CA VAL A 291 39.72 -5.64 -20.39
C VAL A 291 38.92 -4.54 -21.09
N ALA A 292 37.64 -4.79 -21.35
CA ALA A 292 36.70 -3.81 -21.89
C ALA A 292 35.43 -3.75 -21.04
N LEU A 293 34.76 -2.60 -21.02
CA LEU A 293 33.55 -2.34 -20.25
C LEU A 293 32.55 -1.61 -21.14
N ASP A 294 31.46 -2.30 -21.47
CA ASP A 294 30.40 -1.83 -22.37
C ASP A 294 29.05 -1.77 -21.63
N LEU A 295 28.32 -0.67 -21.80
CA LEU A 295 26.95 -0.52 -21.32
C LEU A 295 25.96 -1.25 -22.25
N ALA A 296 25.63 -2.49 -21.89
CA ALA A 296 24.54 -3.19 -22.54
C ALA A 296 23.18 -2.64 -22.08
N CYS A 297 22.56 -1.79 -22.90
CA CYS A 297 21.19 -1.34 -22.67
C CYS A 297 20.24 -2.54 -22.87
N ARG A 298 19.76 -3.15 -21.77
CA ARG A 298 18.69 -4.16 -21.83
C ARG A 298 17.44 -3.48 -22.38
N ARG A 299 17.11 -3.72 -23.64
CA ARG A 299 15.78 -3.45 -24.18
C ARG A 299 14.81 -4.45 -23.55
N GLY A 300 13.92 -3.95 -22.68
CA GLY A 300 12.62 -4.54 -22.31
C GLY A 300 12.67 -5.87 -21.59
#